data_AF-A0A916VK13-F1
#
_entry.id   AF-A0A916VK13-F1
#
_cell.length_a   1.000
_cell.length_b   1.000
_cell.length_c   1.000
_cell.angle_alpha   90.00
_cell.angle_beta   90.00
_cell.angle_gamma   90.00
#
_symmetry.space_group_name_H-M   'P 1'
#
loop_
_entity.id
_entity.type
_entity.pdbx_description
1 polymer ?
#
loop_
_entity_poly.entity_id
_entity_poly.type
_entity_poly.pdbx_seq_one_letter_code
_entity_poly.pdbx_strand_id
1 'polypeptide(L)' 'MNNAEIIEKSRICLAQAKALVYELDNAPVYIRRTENAIKARSTAVSAIQLVAELLKRVKAEGEGGSNGEGG' A
#
# COMPACT_ATOMS: atom_id res chain seq x y z
N MET A 1 14.75 -10.38 0.48
CA MET A 1 13.33 -10.36 0.87
C MET A 1 12.58 -11.16 -0.18
N ASN A 2 11.83 -12.20 0.19
CA ASN A 2 11.11 -13.03 -0.78
C ASN A 2 9.71 -12.46 -1.09
N ASN A 3 9.06 -12.93 -2.16
CA ASN A 3 7.75 -12.43 -2.59
C ASN A 3 6.68 -12.56 -1.50
N ALA A 4 6.72 -13.63 -0.70
CA ALA A 4 5.79 -13.82 0.42
C ALA A 4 5.95 -12.74 1.50
N GLU A 5 7.19 -12.41 1.87
CA GLU A 5 7.51 -11.37 2.84
C GLU A 5 7.16 -9.97 2.31
N ILE A 6 7.35 -9.72 1.01
CA ILE A 6 6.93 -8.48 0.35
C ILE A 6 5.41 -8.33 0.40
N ILE A 7 4.66 -9.40 0.10
CA ILE A 7 3.20 -9.41 0.17
C ILE A 7 2.73 -9.12 1.60
N GLU A 8 3.33 -9.75 2.60
CA GLU A 8 2.91 -9.58 3.99
C GLU A 8 3.17 -8.16 4.50
N LYS A 9 4.39 -7.61 4.30
CA LYS A 9 4.68 -6.22 4.68
C LYS A 9 3.83 -5.21 3.90
N SER A 10 3.53 -5.50 2.64
CA SER A 10 2.63 -4.69 1.81
C SER A 10 1.20 -4.67 2.36
N ARG A 11 0.67 -5.81 2.82
CA ARG A 11 -0.66 -5.89 3.45
C ARG A 11 -0.73 -5.08 4.74
N ILE A 12 0.29 -5.18 5.59
CA ILE A 12 0.40 -4.40 6.83
C ILE A 12 0.42 -2.90 6.51
N CYS A 13 1.26 -2.48 5.55
CA CYS A 13 1.34 -1.10 5.11
C CYS A 13 -0.01 -0.58 4.59
N LEU A 14 -0.73 -1.38 3.78
CA LEU A 14 -2.06 -1.02 3.29
C LEU A 14 -3.08 -0.86 4.43
N ALA A 15 -3.07 -1.76 5.42
CA ALA A 15 -3.96 -1.68 6.56
C ALA A 15 -3.72 -0.41 7.38
N GLN A 16 -2.44 -0.11 7.69
CA GLN A 16 -2.05 1.08 8.43
C GLN A 16 -2.37 2.38 7.70
N ALA A 17 -2.08 2.45 6.39
CA ALA A 17 -2.37 3.63 5.60
C ALA A 17 -3.88 3.90 5.49
N LYS A 18 -4.70 2.85 5.32
CA LYS A 18 -6.17 2.98 5.30
C LYS A 18 -6.71 3.45 6.65
N ALA A 19 -6.20 2.90 7.75
CA ALA A 19 -6.57 3.33 9.10
C ALA A 19 -6.24 4.82 9.32
N LEU A 20 -5.04 5.24 8.93
CA LEU A 20 -4.63 6.65 9.04
C LEU A 20 -5.52 7.59 8.21
N VAL A 21 -5.87 7.23 6.98
CA VAL A 21 -6.80 8.02 6.16
C VAL A 21 -8.16 8.13 6.84
N TYR A 22 -8.70 7.01 7.35
CA TYR A 22 -9.98 6.98 8.05
C TYR A 22 -9.97 7.87 9.31
N GLU A 23 -8.93 7.75 10.15
CA GLU A 23 -8.78 8.56 11.36
C GLU A 23 -8.70 10.06 11.02
N LEU A 24 -7.90 10.42 10.01
CA LEU A 24 -7.78 11.80 9.57
C LEU A 24 -9.09 12.33 8.98
N ASP A 25 -9.82 11.54 8.20
CA ASP A 25 -11.09 11.97 7.60
C ASP A 25 -12.19 12.21 8.65
N ASN A 26 -12.17 11.46 9.74
CA ASN A 26 -13.10 11.58 10.87
C ASN A 26 -12.64 12.54 11.97
N ALA A 27 -11.41 13.07 11.89
CA ALA A 27 -10.91 14.01 12.87
C ALA A 27 -11.68 15.35 12.84
N PRO A 28 -11.70 16.12 13.94
CA PRO A 28 -12.26 17.46 13.96
C PRO A 28 -11.70 18.37 12.86
N VAL A 29 -12.52 19.28 12.33
CA VAL A 29 -12.15 20.16 11.20
C VAL A 29 -10.83 20.92 11.44
N TYR A 30 -10.58 21.38 12.67
CA TYR A 30 -9.37 22.12 13.01
C TYR A 30 -8.10 21.26 12.92
N ILE A 31 -8.18 19.95 13.18
CA ILE A 31 -7.07 19.00 12.99
C ILE A 31 -6.86 18.73 11.51
N ARG A 32 -7.94 18.46 10.76
CA ARG A 32 -7.89 18.13 9.33
C ARG A 32 -7.25 19.20 8.47
N ARG A 33 -7.38 20.47 8.89
CA ARG A 33 -6.82 21.63 8.19
C ARG A 33 -5.35 21.93 8.53
N THR A 34 -4.76 21.22 9.49
CA THR A 34 -3.33 21.37 9.77
C THR A 34 -2.50 20.87 8.58
N GLU A 35 -1.39 21.54 8.29
CA GLU A 35 -0.49 21.16 7.21
C GLU A 35 0.01 19.71 7.37
N ASN A 36 0.28 19.30 8.61
CA ASN A 36 0.72 17.95 8.92
C ASN A 36 -0.36 16.90 8.61
N ALA A 37 -1.63 17.15 8.95
CA ALA A 37 -2.72 16.24 8.64
C ALA A 37 -2.93 16.12 7.12
N ILE A 38 -2.86 17.23 6.39
CA ILE A 38 -2.99 17.23 4.92
C ILE A 38 -1.85 16.42 4.27
N LYS A 39 -0.61 16.66 4.70
CA LYS A 39 0.57 15.91 4.22
C LYS A 39 0.45 14.42 4.56
N ALA A 40 0.17 14.09 5.81
CA ALA A 40 0.04 12.71 6.27
C ALA A 40 -1.03 11.94 5.49
N ARG A 41 -2.20 12.56 5.27
CA ARG A 41 -3.27 11.97 4.46
C ARG A 41 -2.83 11.75 3.01
N SER A 42 -2.21 12.76 2.39
CA SER A 42 -1.72 12.66 1.01
C SER A 42 -0.70 11.52 0.86
N THR A 43 0.27 11.46 1.78
CA THR A 43 1.27 10.38 1.83
C THR A 43 0.63 9.01 2.00
N ALA A 44 -0.35 8.87 2.90
CA ALA A 44 -1.05 7.60 3.12
C ALA A 44 -1.79 7.14 1.85
N VAL A 45 -2.46 8.05 1.14
CA VAL A 45 -3.13 7.75 -0.13
C VAL A 45 -2.12 7.32 -1.19
N SER A 46 -1.00 8.04 -1.35
CA SER A 46 0.06 7.65 -2.29
C SER A 46 0.67 6.29 -1.95
N ALA A 47 0.89 6.00 -0.66
CA ALA A 47 1.39 4.71 -0.22
C ALA A 47 0.43 3.57 -0.60
N ILE A 48 -0.89 3.77 -0.43
CA ILE A 48 -1.90 2.79 -0.86
C ILE A 48 -1.80 2.49 -2.35
N GLN A 49 -1.67 3.53 -3.19
CA GLN A 49 -1.57 3.37 -4.64
C GLN A 49 -0.29 2.62 -5.04
N LEU A 50 0.86 3.00 -4.48
CA LEU A 50 2.15 2.38 -4.76
C LEU A 50 2.17 0.91 -4.33
N VAL A 51 1.66 0.59 -3.13
CA VAL A 51 1.64 -0.78 -2.63
C VAL A 51 0.65 -1.65 -3.40
N ALA A 52 -0.49 -1.11 -3.81
CA ALA A 52 -1.42 -1.83 -4.67
C ALA A 52 -0.79 -2.19 -6.03
N GLU A 53 -0.02 -1.28 -6.61
CA GLU A 53 0.71 -1.52 -7.85
C GLU A 53 1.84 -2.56 -7.66
N LEU A 54 2.59 -2.47 -6.56
CA LEU A 54 3.61 -3.47 -6.21
C LEU A 54 3.01 -4.87 -6.10
N LEU A 55 1.89 -5.02 -5.39
CA LEU A 55 1.22 -6.31 -5.21
C LEU A 55 0.74 -6.91 -6.53
N LYS A 56 0.27 -6.09 -7.48
CA LYS A 56 -0.09 -6.55 -8.82
C LYS A 56 1.12 -7.14 -9.55
N ARG A 57 2.27 -6.47 -9.49
CA ARG A 57 3.52 -6.92 -10.14
C ARG A 57 4.06 -8.19 -9.51
N VAL A 58 4.13 -8.25 -8.18
CA VAL A 58 4.58 -9.44 -7.46
C VAL A 58 3.70 -10.66 -7.76
N LYS A 59 2.38 -10.46 -7.89
CA LYS A 59 1.47 -11.53 -8.31
C LYS A 59 1.75 -11.99 -9.75
N ALA A 60 1.95 -11.05 -10.68
CA ALA A 60 2.27 -11.37 -12.08
C ALA A 60 3.60 -12.14 -12.22
N GLU A 61 4.63 -11.78 -11.43
CA GLU A 61 5.90 -12.52 -11.39
C GLU A 61 5.76 -13.93 -10.78
N GLY A 62 4.87 -14.10 -9.80
CA GLY A 62 4.55 -15.41 -9.22
C GLY A 62 3.80 -16.35 -10.18
N GLU A 63 3.01 -15.80 -11.11
CA GLU A 63 2.26 -16.55 -12.12
C GLU A 63 3.08 -16.79 -13.42
N GLY A 64 4.08 -15.96 -13.70
CA GLY A 64 4.95 -16.06 -14.90
C GLY A 64 6.20 -16.94 -14.76
N GLY A 65 6.47 -17.48 -13.56
CA GLY A 65 7.60 -18.36 -13.26
C GLY A 65 7.39 -19.83 -13.67
N SER A 66 6.93 -20.07 -14.90
CA SER A 66 6.92 -21.40 -15.53
C SER A 66 7.02 -21.26 -17.05
N ASN A 67 8.08 -20.61 -17.53
CA ASN A 67 8.63 -21.01 -18.82
C ASN A 67 9.53 -22.22 -18.57
N GLY A 68 8.89 -23.39 -18.50
CA GLY A 68 9.59 -24.66 -18.62
C GLY A 68 10.27 -24.70 -19.98
N GLU A 69 11.60 -24.81 -19.96
CA GLU A 69 12.33 -25.46 -21.04
C GLU A 69 11.77 -26.88 -21.21
N GLY A 70 11.48 -27.28 -22.45
CA GLY A 70 11.23 -28.68 -22.80
C GLY A 70 10.06 -28.90 -23.74
N GLY A 71 10.38 -29.18 -25.00
CA GLY A 71 9.44 -29.62 -26.03
C GLY A 71 10.03 -29.46 -27.42
#